data_AF-A0A3D0N364-F1
#
_entry.id   AF-A0A3D0N364-F1
#
_cell.length_a   1.000
_cell.length_b   1.000
_cell.length_c   1.000
_cell.angle_alpha   90.00
_cell.angle_beta   90.00
_cell.angle_gamma   90.00
#
_symmetry.space_group_name_H-M   'P 1'
#
loop_
_entity.id
_entity.type
_entity.pdbx_description
1 polymer ?
#
loop_
_entity_poly.entity_id
_entity_poly.type
_entity_poly.pdbx_seq_one_letter_code
_entity_poly.pdbx_strand_id
1 'polypeptide(L)'
;MGSPQYGALIRAFVIWLGIAAACAHPQTAVAAPEDTHDPLLISSCEDPDEFSAARTPDDRFDFSAWEATVFDAARVKGDSLRWHVRPSSAAQTTARLALTRPVNGPLNAISLWVKNPNVHQTALRLEVLDADGAPYVSDPVPLADETAWRQITFDLRALSGPAHDPVAGLDLPLTRVALLLEGLEQDRPHTIYLDEITGDTAGIPALSVSDLRCQTSLGPGESFSVRASLSPASAVLEAGVVGQLTSSVGGVLAQAPVRVEAAEGDAATVNAGLQVPAWLGAGRYQVRLAASFADLTGDQQLEVAVAGAAPVPVNAAIVAGVSPPAISIGEDAWPPVLEELQGDLPAALSANARLVGLPATTDAHPFAWAPDASGDP
;
A
#
# COMPACT_ATOMS: atom_id res chain seq x y z
N MET A 1 -57.45 -56.64 -18.34
CA MET A 1 -56.04 -57.06 -18.39
C MET A 1 -55.44 -56.47 -19.66
N GLY A 2 -54.42 -55.64 -19.71
CA GLY A 2 -53.61 -54.91 -18.74
C GLY A 2 -52.63 -54.09 -19.60
N SER A 3 -52.52 -52.78 -19.34
CA SER A 3 -51.31 -51.98 -19.69
C SER A 3 -50.13 -52.49 -18.83
N PRO A 4 -48.85 -52.07 -19.02
CA PRO A 4 -48.30 -50.99 -19.85
C PRO A 4 -47.09 -51.46 -20.71
N GLN A 5 -46.44 -50.71 -21.60
CA GLN A 5 -45.36 -49.76 -21.30
C GLN A 5 -44.80 -49.22 -22.64
N TYR A 6 -45.41 -48.18 -23.19
CA TYR A 6 -44.78 -47.32 -24.21
C TYR A 6 -44.84 -45.89 -23.68
N GLY A 7 -44.00 -45.61 -22.69
CA GLY A 7 -44.02 -44.33 -21.96
C GLY A 7 -42.76 -44.02 -21.17
N ALA A 8 -41.63 -44.68 -21.47
CA ALA A 8 -40.38 -44.49 -20.72
C ALA A 8 -39.13 -44.21 -21.58
N LEU A 9 -39.17 -44.40 -22.90
CA LEU A 9 -37.96 -44.25 -23.74
C LEU A 9 -37.79 -42.87 -24.39
N ILE A 10 -38.80 -41.99 -24.35
CA ILE A 10 -38.69 -40.60 -24.86
C ILE A 10 -38.35 -39.60 -23.75
N ARG A 11 -38.46 -39.99 -22.47
CA ARG A 11 -38.08 -39.13 -21.33
C ARG A 11 -36.63 -39.30 -20.85
N ALA A 12 -35.93 -40.36 -21.26
CA ALA A 12 -34.53 -40.58 -20.86
C ALA A 12 -33.51 -39.87 -21.78
N PHE A 13 -33.88 -39.51 -23.02
CA PHE A 13 -32.96 -38.86 -23.96
C PHE A 13 -32.96 -37.32 -23.85
N VAL A 14 -34.00 -36.73 -23.25
CA VAL A 14 -34.09 -35.27 -23.04
C VAL A 14 -33.37 -34.83 -21.75
N ILE A 15 -33.10 -35.76 -20.82
CA ILE A 15 -32.40 -35.45 -19.55
C ILE A 15 -30.86 -35.50 -19.71
N TRP A 16 -30.33 -36.20 -20.73
CA TRP A 16 -28.88 -36.23 -20.97
C TRP A 16 -28.34 -35.11 -21.89
N LEU A 17 -29.21 -34.40 -22.62
CA LEU A 17 -28.84 -33.13 -23.27
C LEU A 17 -29.01 -31.90 -22.36
N GLY A 18 -29.58 -32.06 -21.17
CA GLY A 18 -29.76 -30.99 -20.18
C GLY A 18 -28.63 -30.86 -19.14
N ILE A 19 -27.66 -31.80 -19.12
CA ILE A 19 -26.55 -31.79 -18.14
C ILE A 19 -25.19 -31.50 -18.81
N ALA A 20 -25.08 -31.59 -20.14
CA ALA A 20 -23.89 -31.15 -20.89
C ALA A 20 -23.89 -29.65 -21.26
N ALA A 21 -24.92 -28.90 -20.83
CA ALA A 21 -24.99 -27.43 -20.99
C ALA A 21 -24.85 -26.68 -19.65
N ALA A 22 -24.38 -27.37 -18.59
CA ALA A 22 -24.21 -26.80 -17.24
C ALA A 22 -22.73 -26.62 -16.83
N CYS A 23 -21.76 -26.89 -17.71
CA CYS A 23 -20.31 -26.69 -17.44
C CYS A 23 -19.63 -25.69 -18.38
N ALA A 24 -20.40 -24.94 -19.15
CA ALA A 24 -19.91 -23.74 -19.84
C ALA A 24 -20.72 -22.57 -19.30
N HIS A 25 -20.30 -22.01 -18.17
CA HIS A 25 -20.61 -20.62 -17.89
C HIS A 25 -19.82 -19.82 -18.93
N PRO A 26 -20.45 -19.17 -19.92
CA PRO A 26 -19.87 -17.92 -20.35
C PRO A 26 -19.81 -17.07 -19.08
N GLN A 27 -18.62 -16.64 -18.67
CA GLN A 27 -18.54 -15.40 -17.92
C GLN A 27 -19.19 -14.35 -18.82
N THR A 28 -20.50 -14.16 -18.67
CA THR A 28 -21.14 -12.90 -18.95
C THR A 28 -20.34 -11.91 -18.12
N ALA A 29 -19.40 -11.24 -18.78
CA ALA A 29 -18.95 -9.93 -18.39
C ALA A 29 -20.25 -9.15 -18.17
N VAL A 30 -20.64 -9.01 -16.91
CA VAL A 30 -21.57 -7.99 -16.52
C VAL A 30 -20.85 -6.72 -16.92
N ALA A 31 -21.28 -6.14 -18.03
CA ALA A 31 -20.94 -4.77 -18.33
C ALA A 31 -21.35 -4.00 -17.08
N ALA A 32 -20.34 -3.50 -16.37
CA ALA A 32 -20.58 -2.61 -15.24
C ALA A 32 -21.52 -1.50 -15.72
N PRO A 33 -22.50 -1.09 -14.90
CA PRO A 33 -23.29 0.08 -15.23
C PRO A 33 -22.33 1.24 -15.52
N GLU A 34 -22.56 1.93 -16.65
CA GLU A 34 -21.87 3.18 -17.01
C GLU A 34 -22.24 4.29 -16.01
N ASP A 35 -21.78 4.18 -14.77
CA ASP A 35 -21.42 5.35 -13.98
C ASP A 35 -19.98 5.66 -14.37
N THR A 36 -19.84 6.60 -15.31
CA THR A 36 -18.55 7.08 -15.84
C THR A 36 -17.83 7.90 -14.77
N HIS A 37 -17.35 7.21 -13.74
CA HIS A 37 -16.20 7.68 -12.98
C HIS A 37 -14.96 7.22 -13.74
N ASP A 38 -14.25 8.16 -14.34
CA ASP A 38 -12.96 7.86 -14.96
C ASP A 38 -12.02 7.31 -13.87
N PRO A 39 -11.41 6.13 -14.08
CA PRO A 39 -10.52 5.54 -13.10
C PRO A 39 -9.33 6.47 -12.84
N LEU A 40 -8.85 6.53 -11.60
CA LEU A 40 -7.72 7.36 -11.23
C LEU A 40 -6.45 6.79 -11.87
N LEU A 41 -5.81 7.51 -12.78
CA LEU A 41 -4.53 7.10 -13.34
C LEU A 41 -3.42 7.19 -12.27
N ILE A 42 -2.87 6.03 -11.87
CA ILE A 42 -1.75 5.92 -10.93
C ILE A 42 -0.41 5.91 -11.67
N SER A 43 -0.32 5.33 -12.87
CA SER A 43 0.87 5.41 -13.72
C SER A 43 0.48 5.02 -15.15
N SER A 44 1.01 5.73 -16.15
CA SER A 44 0.88 5.30 -17.56
C SER A 44 1.89 4.22 -17.94
N CYS A 45 2.84 3.88 -17.06
CA CYS A 45 3.94 2.95 -17.33
C CYS A 45 4.89 3.40 -18.46
N GLU A 46 4.91 4.69 -18.79
CA GLU A 46 5.77 5.25 -19.86
C GLU A 46 7.13 5.75 -19.34
N ASP A 47 7.25 6.00 -18.03
CA ASP A 47 8.48 6.48 -17.41
C ASP A 47 9.02 5.43 -16.41
N PRO A 48 10.18 4.79 -16.69
CA PRO A 48 10.75 3.80 -15.80
C PRO A 48 11.23 4.38 -14.46
N ASP A 49 11.47 5.69 -14.36
CA ASP A 49 11.88 6.35 -13.11
C ASP A 49 10.72 6.43 -12.08
N GLU A 50 9.49 6.16 -12.52
CA GLU A 50 8.35 5.94 -11.62
C GLU A 50 8.45 4.62 -10.84
N PHE A 51 9.40 3.75 -11.18
CA PHE A 51 9.53 2.42 -10.61
C PHE A 51 10.89 2.16 -9.99
N SER A 52 10.90 1.36 -8.93
CA SER A 52 12.10 0.86 -8.28
C SER A 52 12.00 -0.64 -8.03
N ALA A 53 13.16 -1.26 -7.76
CA ALA A 53 13.22 -2.66 -7.37
C ALA A 53 12.71 -2.93 -5.95
N ALA A 54 12.36 -1.88 -5.17
CA ALA A 54 12.04 -1.95 -3.75
C ALA A 54 12.97 -2.93 -3.01
N ARG A 55 14.28 -2.71 -3.15
CA ARG A 55 15.31 -3.61 -2.62
C ARG A 55 15.11 -3.75 -1.12
N THR A 56 14.84 -4.97 -0.67
CA THR A 56 15.03 -5.32 0.73
C THR A 56 16.53 -5.53 0.97
N PRO A 57 17.11 -5.00 2.06
CA PRO A 57 18.54 -5.17 2.36
C PRO A 57 18.96 -6.61 2.71
N ASP A 58 18.06 -7.60 2.61
CA ASP A 58 18.41 -8.99 2.81
C ASP A 58 19.24 -9.52 1.62
N ASP A 59 19.93 -10.65 1.81
CA ASP A 59 20.77 -11.31 0.80
C ASP A 59 19.97 -11.82 -0.44
N ARG A 60 18.70 -11.39 -0.60
CA ARG A 60 17.74 -11.82 -1.62
C ARG A 60 17.52 -10.77 -2.71
N PHE A 61 18.51 -9.93 -3.00
CA PHE A 61 18.55 -9.20 -4.26
C PHE A 61 19.67 -9.76 -5.14
N ASP A 62 19.47 -10.99 -5.62
CA ASP A 62 20.45 -11.68 -6.46
C ASP A 62 19.91 -11.86 -7.89
N PHE A 63 20.12 -10.83 -8.70
CA PHE A 63 19.70 -10.77 -10.09
C PHE A 63 20.90 -10.45 -10.99
N SER A 64 21.13 -11.28 -12.01
CA SER A 64 22.06 -10.97 -13.10
C SER A 64 21.43 -10.04 -14.14
N ALA A 65 20.12 -9.80 -14.06
CA ALA A 65 19.42 -8.71 -14.72
C ALA A 65 18.18 -8.33 -13.91
N TRP A 66 18.02 -7.04 -13.64
CA TRP A 66 16.78 -6.44 -13.17
C TRP A 66 16.66 -5.08 -13.86
N GLU A 67 15.73 -4.97 -14.80
CA GLU A 67 15.63 -3.84 -15.71
C GLU A 67 14.16 -3.43 -15.88
N ALA A 68 13.87 -2.15 -15.75
CA ALA A 68 12.61 -1.52 -16.10
C ALA A 68 12.91 -0.54 -17.25
N THR A 69 12.31 -0.77 -18.42
CA THR A 69 12.61 -0.02 -19.65
C THR A 69 11.33 0.26 -20.42
N VAL A 70 11.34 1.31 -21.25
CA VAL A 70 10.22 1.64 -22.12
C VAL A 70 10.10 0.62 -23.27
N PHE A 71 8.88 0.31 -23.68
CA PHE A 71 8.56 -0.56 -24.80
C PHE A 71 7.47 0.05 -25.70
N ASP A 72 7.84 0.24 -26.97
CA ASP A 72 7.09 0.93 -28.03
C ASP A 72 5.85 0.16 -28.55
N ALA A 73 5.12 -0.49 -27.65
CA ALA A 73 3.81 -1.08 -27.92
C ALA A 73 2.99 -1.21 -26.62
N ALA A 74 2.11 -0.26 -26.37
CA ALA A 74 1.14 -0.28 -25.27
C ALA A 74 -0.17 -1.00 -25.63
N ARG A 75 -0.99 -1.29 -24.61
CA ARG A 75 -2.37 -1.76 -24.75
C ARG A 75 -3.34 -0.61 -24.95
N VAL A 76 -3.19 0.48 -24.21
CA VAL A 76 -4.13 1.62 -24.25
C VAL A 76 -3.62 2.67 -25.23
N LYS A 77 -2.47 3.29 -24.95
CA LYS A 77 -1.89 4.33 -25.79
C LYS A 77 -0.40 4.51 -25.48
N GLY A 78 0.37 4.86 -26.49
CA GLY A 78 1.76 5.27 -26.31
C GLY A 78 2.67 4.08 -26.06
N ASP A 79 3.52 4.23 -25.05
CA ASP A 79 4.51 3.24 -24.67
C ASP A 79 4.09 2.49 -23.40
N SER A 80 4.75 1.38 -23.11
CA SER A 80 4.49 0.58 -21.91
C SER A 80 5.79 0.23 -21.21
N LEU A 81 5.70 -0.31 -20.00
CA LEU A 81 6.87 -0.71 -19.24
C LEU A 81 7.22 -2.18 -19.56
N ARG A 82 8.43 -2.41 -20.03
CA ARG A 82 9.07 -3.72 -20.03
C ARG A 82 9.84 -3.92 -18.74
N TRP A 83 9.39 -4.86 -17.94
CA TRP A 83 10.09 -5.36 -16.77
C TRP A 83 10.79 -6.68 -17.09
N HIS A 84 12.12 -6.69 -17.03
CA HIS A 84 12.94 -7.85 -17.33
C HIS A 84 13.76 -8.26 -16.10
N VAL A 85 13.64 -9.52 -15.70
CA VAL A 85 14.36 -10.07 -14.55
C VAL A 85 15.01 -11.41 -14.89
N ARG A 86 16.23 -11.62 -14.36
CA ARG A 86 16.94 -12.89 -14.43
C ARG A 86 17.60 -13.16 -13.08
N PRO A 87 17.00 -14.04 -12.26
CA PRO A 87 17.56 -14.39 -10.96
C PRO A 87 18.91 -15.10 -11.13
N SER A 88 19.87 -14.77 -10.27
CA SER A 88 21.21 -15.37 -10.26
C SER A 88 21.33 -16.56 -9.30
N SER A 89 20.40 -16.70 -8.36
CA SER A 89 20.32 -17.78 -7.39
C SER A 89 18.95 -18.46 -7.42
N ALA A 90 18.93 -19.77 -7.14
CA ALA A 90 17.69 -20.53 -6.98
C ALA A 90 16.89 -20.12 -5.73
N ALA A 91 17.49 -19.39 -4.79
CA ALA A 91 16.77 -18.81 -3.65
C ALA A 91 15.91 -17.60 -4.05
N GLN A 92 16.22 -16.97 -5.18
CA GLN A 92 15.51 -15.80 -5.69
C GLN A 92 14.30 -16.23 -6.54
N THR A 93 13.20 -16.55 -5.87
CA THR A 93 11.97 -17.01 -6.53
C THR A 93 10.96 -15.89 -6.81
N THR A 94 11.23 -14.69 -6.32
CA THR A 94 10.37 -13.51 -6.46
C THR A 94 11.16 -12.27 -6.88
N ALA A 95 10.51 -11.35 -7.60
CA ALA A 95 11.02 -10.02 -7.87
C ALA A 95 9.94 -8.98 -7.58
N ARG A 96 10.34 -7.78 -7.19
CA ARG A 96 9.45 -6.64 -6.95
C ARG A 96 9.65 -5.56 -8.00
N LEU A 97 8.57 -4.87 -8.32
CA LEU A 97 8.54 -3.61 -9.05
C LEU A 97 7.58 -2.68 -8.31
N ALA A 98 8.11 -1.64 -7.67
CA ALA A 98 7.33 -0.74 -6.82
C ALA A 98 7.30 0.67 -7.38
N LEU A 99 6.15 1.33 -7.26
CA LEU A 99 6.02 2.75 -7.50
C LEU A 99 6.91 3.54 -6.53
N THR A 100 7.58 4.57 -7.04
CA THR A 100 8.43 5.47 -6.24
C THR A 100 7.63 6.51 -5.47
N ARG A 101 6.35 6.69 -5.82
CA ARG A 101 5.43 7.64 -5.19
C ARG A 101 4.32 6.95 -4.39
N PRO A 102 3.87 7.54 -3.27
CA PRO A 102 2.73 7.03 -2.52
C PRO A 102 1.40 7.27 -3.24
N VAL A 103 0.38 6.49 -2.86
CA VAL A 103 -1.02 6.70 -3.27
C VAL A 103 -1.80 7.27 -2.09
N ASN A 104 -2.28 8.51 -2.23
CA ASN A 104 -2.85 9.28 -1.13
C ASN A 104 -4.37 9.17 -0.98
N GLY A 105 -5.07 8.77 -2.03
CA GLY A 105 -6.54 8.74 -2.07
C GLY A 105 -7.11 7.35 -1.79
N PRO A 106 -8.37 7.26 -1.33
CA PRO A 106 -9.06 6.00 -1.13
C PRO A 106 -9.29 5.31 -2.47
N LEU A 107 -9.14 3.99 -2.48
CA LEU A 107 -9.31 3.14 -3.65
C LEU A 107 -10.05 1.86 -3.23
N ASN A 108 -10.96 1.38 -4.07
CA ASN A 108 -11.53 0.05 -3.89
C ASN A 108 -10.64 -1.03 -4.49
N ALA A 109 -9.99 -0.74 -5.63
CA ALA A 109 -9.14 -1.68 -6.34
C ALA A 109 -7.99 -0.98 -7.06
N ILE A 110 -6.94 -1.74 -7.35
CA ILE A 110 -5.88 -1.35 -8.28
C ILE A 110 -5.92 -2.29 -9.48
N SER A 111 -5.97 -1.72 -10.69
CA SER A 111 -5.99 -2.47 -11.94
C SER A 111 -4.77 -2.14 -12.79
N LEU A 112 -4.33 -3.10 -13.60
CA LEU A 112 -3.31 -2.88 -14.61
C LEU A 112 -3.51 -3.78 -15.83
N TRP A 113 -2.92 -3.40 -16.96
CA TRP A 113 -2.75 -4.30 -18.10
C TRP A 113 -1.40 -5.00 -18.00
N VAL A 114 -1.40 -6.31 -18.23
CA VAL A 114 -0.20 -7.15 -18.20
C VAL A 114 -0.11 -8.03 -19.43
N LYS A 115 1.11 -8.36 -19.83
CA LYS A 115 1.42 -9.34 -20.88
C LYS A 115 2.67 -10.13 -20.53
N ASN A 116 2.58 -11.46 -20.57
CA ASN A 116 3.67 -12.40 -20.36
C ASN A 116 4.04 -13.09 -21.69
N PRO A 117 4.93 -12.50 -22.52
CA PRO A 117 5.32 -13.07 -23.81
C PRO A 117 6.03 -14.43 -23.68
N ASN A 118 6.65 -14.71 -22.53
CA ASN A 118 7.49 -15.89 -22.36
C ASN A 118 6.70 -17.14 -22.00
N VAL A 119 5.42 -17.02 -21.61
CA VAL A 119 4.55 -18.17 -21.24
C VAL A 119 5.15 -18.96 -20.07
N HIS A 120 5.93 -18.27 -19.23
CA HIS A 120 6.53 -18.89 -18.04
C HIS A 120 5.45 -19.10 -16.98
N GLN A 121 5.62 -20.14 -16.17
CA GLN A 121 4.72 -20.48 -15.05
C GLN A 121 4.96 -19.53 -13.88
N THR A 122 4.62 -18.26 -14.06
CA THR A 122 4.76 -17.19 -13.08
C THR A 122 3.40 -16.69 -12.62
N ALA A 123 3.37 -16.06 -11.46
CA ALA A 123 2.18 -15.38 -10.95
C ALA A 123 2.51 -13.94 -10.55
N LEU A 124 1.51 -13.06 -10.62
CA LEU A 124 1.59 -11.69 -10.16
C LEU A 124 0.79 -11.52 -8.86
N ARG A 125 1.35 -10.77 -7.91
CA ARG A 125 0.63 -10.28 -6.73
C ARG A 125 0.75 -8.77 -6.63
N LEU A 126 -0.22 -8.16 -5.96
CA LEU A 126 -0.10 -6.82 -5.42
C LEU A 126 0.42 -6.91 -3.99
N GLU A 127 1.45 -6.15 -3.66
CA GLU A 127 1.91 -5.86 -2.30
C GLU A 127 1.74 -4.35 -2.07
N VAL A 128 1.13 -3.97 -0.96
CA VAL A 128 1.06 -2.57 -0.53
C VAL A 128 1.63 -2.44 0.88
N LEU A 129 2.32 -1.34 1.15
CA LEU A 129 2.58 -0.86 2.50
C LEU A 129 1.64 0.31 2.76
N ASP A 130 0.97 0.27 3.89
CA ASP A 130 0.08 1.34 4.32
C ASP A 130 0.83 2.45 5.07
N ALA A 131 0.08 3.29 5.80
CA ALA A 131 0.59 4.48 6.47
C ALA A 131 1.52 4.20 7.66
N ASP A 132 1.34 3.09 8.37
CA ASP A 132 2.23 2.68 9.47
C ASP A 132 3.25 1.62 9.06
N GLY A 133 3.19 1.18 7.81
CA GLY A 133 4.15 0.27 7.20
C GLY A 133 3.76 -1.19 7.30
N ALA A 134 2.53 -1.50 7.70
CA ALA A 134 2.02 -2.86 7.67
C ALA A 134 1.93 -3.37 6.21
N PRO A 135 2.48 -4.56 5.90
CA PRO A 135 2.45 -5.11 4.55
C PRO A 135 1.17 -5.91 4.28
N TYR A 136 0.47 -5.55 3.21
CA TYR A 136 -0.71 -6.23 2.71
C TYR A 136 -0.45 -6.85 1.35
N VAL A 137 -0.88 -8.08 1.13
CA VAL A 137 -0.60 -8.82 -0.11
C VAL A 137 -1.86 -9.48 -0.66
N SER A 138 -2.01 -9.45 -1.98
CA SER A 138 -3.10 -10.14 -2.68
C SER A 138 -2.85 -11.64 -2.82
N ASP A 139 -3.91 -12.38 -3.17
CA ASP A 139 -3.76 -13.70 -3.75
C ASP A 139 -2.97 -13.64 -5.09
N PRO A 140 -2.23 -14.71 -5.44
CA PRO A 140 -1.48 -14.77 -6.68
C PRO A 140 -2.40 -14.95 -7.90
N VAL A 141 -2.14 -14.17 -8.94
CA VAL A 141 -2.83 -14.27 -10.24
C VAL A 141 -1.88 -14.93 -11.25
N PRO A 142 -2.17 -16.15 -11.73
CA PRO A 142 -1.32 -16.83 -12.71
C PRO A 142 -1.22 -16.06 -14.04
N LEU A 143 -0.02 -16.05 -14.63
CA LEU A 143 0.29 -15.38 -15.91
C LEU A 143 0.65 -16.36 -17.04
N ALA A 144 0.56 -17.67 -16.80
CA ALA A 144 1.10 -18.68 -17.72
C ALA A 144 0.48 -18.64 -19.12
N ASP A 145 -0.78 -18.24 -19.27
CA ASP A 145 -1.49 -18.24 -20.55
C ASP A 145 -1.60 -16.84 -21.18
N GLU A 146 -0.97 -15.83 -20.57
CA GLU A 146 -1.19 -14.41 -20.88
C GLU A 146 -0.23 -13.86 -21.95
N THR A 147 -0.24 -14.49 -23.13
CA THR A 147 0.58 -14.03 -24.28
C THR A 147 0.07 -12.73 -24.90
N ALA A 148 -1.20 -12.40 -24.68
CA ALA A 148 -1.83 -11.14 -25.07
C ALA A 148 -2.00 -10.22 -23.85
N TRP A 149 -2.41 -8.98 -24.09
CA TRP A 149 -2.74 -8.05 -23.01
C TRP A 149 -4.01 -8.49 -22.28
N ARG A 150 -3.89 -8.63 -20.96
CA ARG A 150 -5.01 -8.90 -20.05
C ARG A 150 -5.03 -7.86 -18.95
N GLN A 151 -6.22 -7.40 -18.58
CA GLN A 151 -6.39 -6.58 -17.39
C GLN A 151 -6.48 -7.49 -16.15
N ILE A 152 -5.73 -7.14 -15.11
CA ILE A 152 -5.84 -7.72 -13.78
C ILE A 152 -6.32 -6.62 -12.84
N THR A 153 -7.28 -6.95 -11.97
CA THR A 153 -7.81 -6.07 -10.95
C THR A 153 -7.63 -6.74 -9.58
N PHE A 154 -7.00 -6.03 -8.66
CA PHE A 154 -6.79 -6.44 -7.28
C PHE A 154 -7.72 -5.63 -6.37
N ASP A 155 -8.67 -6.31 -5.72
CA ASP A 155 -9.53 -5.72 -4.70
C ASP A 155 -8.71 -5.45 -3.43
N LEU A 156 -8.65 -4.18 -3.00
CA LEU A 156 -7.89 -3.78 -1.82
C LEU A 156 -8.50 -4.31 -0.52
N ARG A 157 -9.81 -4.60 -0.49
CA ARG A 157 -10.48 -5.20 0.68
C ARG A 157 -10.17 -6.69 0.83
N ALA A 158 -9.71 -7.33 -0.24
CA ALA A 158 -9.37 -8.76 -0.25
C ALA A 158 -7.89 -9.02 0.09
N LEU A 159 -7.09 -7.98 0.35
CA LEU A 159 -5.69 -8.15 0.71
C LEU A 159 -5.54 -8.78 2.09
N SER A 160 -4.57 -9.68 2.21
CA SER A 160 -4.18 -10.29 3.47
C SER A 160 -3.13 -9.43 4.16
N GLY A 161 -3.45 -8.91 5.35
CA GLY A 161 -2.54 -8.13 6.19
C GLY A 161 -1.75 -8.98 7.20
N PRO A 162 -0.81 -8.36 7.93
CA PRO A 162 -0.04 -9.05 8.96
C PRO A 162 -0.90 -9.29 10.21
N ALA A 163 -0.53 -10.30 11.01
CA ALA A 163 -1.22 -10.56 12.29
C ALA A 163 -1.00 -9.46 13.34
N HIS A 164 0.09 -8.70 13.21
CA HIS A 164 0.50 -7.64 14.14
C HIS A 164 0.51 -6.28 13.45
N ASP A 165 -0.64 -5.91 12.91
CA ASP A 165 -0.91 -4.55 12.45
C ASP A 165 -1.18 -3.62 13.66
N PRO A 166 -0.42 -2.53 13.85
CA PRO A 166 -0.69 -1.55 14.91
C PRO A 166 -2.09 -0.93 14.82
N VAL A 167 -2.62 -0.73 13.62
CA VAL A 167 -3.94 -0.16 13.35
C VAL A 167 -4.65 -1.03 12.33
N ALA A 168 -5.38 -2.04 12.83
CA ALA A 168 -6.04 -3.04 12.00
C ALA A 168 -6.81 -2.46 10.80
N GLY A 169 -6.35 -2.80 9.60
CA GLY A 169 -6.94 -2.42 8.33
C GLY A 169 -5.94 -1.70 7.43
N LEU A 170 -6.25 -1.60 6.14
CA LEU A 170 -5.40 -0.83 5.24
C LEU A 170 -5.52 0.65 5.58
N ASP A 171 -4.42 1.35 5.84
CA ASP A 171 -4.40 2.79 6.17
C ASP A 171 -3.80 3.68 5.05
N LEU A 172 -4.32 4.89 4.89
CA LEU A 172 -3.80 5.84 3.91
C LEU A 172 -2.79 6.85 4.50
N PRO A 173 -1.77 7.26 3.73
CA PRO A 173 -1.52 6.89 2.34
C PRO A 173 -0.94 5.47 2.20
N LEU A 174 -1.14 4.84 1.04
CA LEU A 174 -0.35 3.67 0.67
C LEU A 174 1.07 4.15 0.38
N THR A 175 1.98 3.93 1.33
CA THR A 175 3.37 4.40 1.25
C THR A 175 4.18 3.64 0.21
N ARG A 176 3.76 2.40 -0.12
CA ARG A 176 4.31 1.63 -1.24
C ARG A 176 3.20 0.86 -1.93
N VAL A 177 3.23 0.85 -3.26
CA VAL A 177 2.44 -0.05 -4.10
C VAL A 177 3.41 -0.79 -4.99
N ALA A 178 3.44 -2.12 -4.90
CA ALA A 178 4.39 -2.97 -5.59
C ALA A 178 3.72 -4.17 -6.26
N LEU A 179 4.25 -4.54 -7.42
CA LEU A 179 3.92 -5.78 -8.10
C LEU A 179 5.00 -6.82 -7.78
N LEU A 180 4.57 -7.98 -7.32
CA LEU A 180 5.44 -9.11 -7.02
C LEU A 180 5.28 -10.17 -8.11
N LEU A 181 6.36 -10.45 -8.82
CA LEU A 181 6.42 -11.54 -9.77
C LEU A 181 6.99 -12.78 -9.06
N GLU A 182 6.18 -13.82 -8.93
CA GLU A 182 6.54 -15.09 -8.29
C GLU A 182 6.77 -16.20 -9.32
N GLY A 183 7.45 -17.27 -8.89
CA GLY A 183 7.72 -18.44 -9.74
C GLY A 183 8.93 -18.24 -10.64
N LEU A 184 9.89 -17.40 -10.21
CA LEU A 184 11.12 -17.17 -10.96
C LEU A 184 12.06 -18.38 -10.85
N GLU A 185 12.66 -18.72 -11.99
CA GLU A 185 13.66 -19.78 -12.11
C GLU A 185 15.07 -19.20 -12.28
N GLN A 186 16.07 -19.81 -11.63
CA GLN A 186 17.47 -19.40 -11.71
C GLN A 186 17.96 -19.36 -13.16
N ASP A 187 18.72 -18.31 -13.51
CA ASP A 187 19.34 -18.06 -14.80
C ASP A 187 18.37 -17.99 -15.99
N ARG A 188 17.06 -18.15 -15.74
CA ARG A 188 16.01 -18.04 -16.75
C ARG A 188 15.55 -16.58 -16.85
N PRO A 189 15.57 -15.97 -18.04
CA PRO A 189 15.06 -14.61 -18.22
C PRO A 189 13.53 -14.60 -18.20
N HIS A 190 12.94 -13.70 -17.41
CA HIS A 190 11.50 -13.47 -17.35
C HIS A 190 11.23 -12.03 -17.81
N THR A 191 10.33 -11.85 -18.77
CA THR A 191 9.94 -10.52 -19.25
C THR A 191 8.44 -10.38 -19.11
N ILE A 192 8.00 -9.32 -18.44
CA ILE A 192 6.61 -8.92 -18.29
C ILE A 192 6.46 -7.51 -18.87
N TYR A 193 5.40 -7.29 -19.63
CA TYR A 193 5.01 -5.93 -20.03
C TYR A 193 3.84 -5.48 -19.18
N LEU A 194 3.89 -4.22 -18.75
CA LEU A 194 2.90 -3.58 -17.90
C LEU A 194 2.46 -2.29 -18.57
N ASP A 195 1.16 -2.03 -18.58
CA ASP A 195 0.57 -0.82 -19.12
C ASP A 195 -0.56 -0.34 -18.22
N GLU A 196 -0.68 0.98 -18.10
CA GLU A 196 -1.70 1.71 -17.35
C GLU A 196 -2.11 1.11 -15.99
N ILE A 197 -1.47 1.57 -14.90
CA ILE A 197 -1.91 1.28 -13.54
C ILE A 197 -2.97 2.30 -13.15
N THR A 198 -4.16 1.82 -12.80
CA THR A 198 -5.29 2.64 -12.39
C THR A 198 -5.86 2.23 -11.04
N GLY A 199 -6.41 3.21 -10.33
CA GLY A 199 -7.17 3.02 -9.11
C GLY A 199 -8.66 3.16 -9.38
N ASP A 200 -9.44 2.20 -8.90
CA ASP A 200 -10.90 2.28 -8.92
C ASP A 200 -11.42 3.07 -7.72
N THR A 201 -12.12 4.17 -7.99
CA THR A 201 -12.79 5.01 -7.00
C THR A 201 -14.31 4.89 -7.05
N ALA A 202 -14.87 4.06 -7.94
CA ALA A 202 -16.30 3.93 -8.11
C ALA A 202 -16.94 3.37 -6.83
N GLY A 203 -18.03 4.00 -6.38
CA GLY A 203 -18.76 3.57 -5.19
C GLY A 203 -18.07 3.91 -3.86
N ILE A 204 -16.96 4.66 -3.86
CA ILE A 204 -16.39 5.21 -2.61
C ILE A 204 -17.35 6.28 -2.06
N PRO A 205 -17.90 6.11 -0.85
CA PRO A 205 -18.79 7.09 -0.24
C PRO A 205 -18.02 8.36 0.12
N ALA A 206 -18.65 9.52 -0.05
CA ALA A 206 -18.15 10.76 0.51
C ALA A 206 -18.54 10.88 1.99
N LEU A 207 -17.56 11.18 2.85
CA LEU A 207 -17.75 11.50 4.26
C LEU A 207 -17.41 12.98 4.48
N SER A 208 -18.42 13.76 4.87
CA SER A 208 -18.23 15.16 5.27
C SER A 208 -17.72 15.23 6.69
N VAL A 209 -16.58 15.91 6.87
CA VAL A 209 -15.95 16.21 8.16
C VAL A 209 -16.34 17.62 8.59
N SER A 210 -16.90 17.75 9.80
CA SER A 210 -17.12 19.05 10.44
C SER A 210 -16.63 19.04 11.89
N ASP A 211 -16.44 20.24 12.45
CA ASP A 211 -16.10 20.44 13.86
C ASP A 211 -14.84 19.69 14.33
N LEU A 212 -13.85 19.56 13.44
CA LEU A 212 -12.56 18.96 13.77
C LEU A 212 -11.84 19.82 14.83
N ARG A 213 -11.58 19.22 16.00
CA ARG A 213 -10.97 19.91 17.14
C ARG A 213 -10.05 19.00 17.93
N CYS A 214 -8.95 19.57 18.38
CA CYS A 214 -8.07 18.98 19.39
C CYS A 214 -7.34 20.09 20.16
N GLN A 215 -6.52 19.71 21.14
CA GLN A 215 -5.58 20.63 21.76
C GLN A 215 -4.52 21.03 20.73
N THR A 216 -4.29 22.34 20.55
CA THR A 216 -3.37 22.88 19.55
C THR A 216 -1.99 23.23 20.10
N SER A 217 -1.76 23.06 21.39
CA SER A 217 -0.45 23.22 22.03
C SER A 217 -0.17 21.97 22.85
N LEU A 218 0.86 21.23 22.47
CA LEU A 218 1.17 19.90 22.97
C LEU A 218 2.65 19.80 23.33
N GLY A 219 3.00 18.92 24.26
CA GLY A 219 4.38 18.52 24.55
C GLY A 219 4.77 17.20 23.87
N PRO A 220 6.07 16.92 23.69
CA PRO A 220 6.54 15.59 23.29
C PRO A 220 6.05 14.50 24.26
N GLY A 221 5.56 13.38 23.74
CA GLY A 221 5.03 12.27 24.55
C GLY A 221 3.61 12.48 25.06
N GLU A 222 3.03 13.67 24.89
CA GLU A 222 1.69 14.01 25.39
C GLU A 222 0.61 13.25 24.61
N SER A 223 -0.34 12.67 25.35
CA SER A 223 -1.55 12.09 24.78
C SER A 223 -2.64 13.15 24.66
N PHE A 224 -3.34 13.16 23.53
CA PHE A 224 -4.40 14.12 23.25
C PHE A 224 -5.53 13.47 22.44
N SER A 225 -6.69 14.10 22.48
CA SER A 225 -7.90 13.62 21.79
C SER A 225 -8.23 14.50 20.59
N VAL A 226 -8.46 13.85 19.45
CA VAL A 226 -9.01 14.47 18.24
C VAL A 226 -10.47 14.12 18.17
N ARG A 227 -11.36 15.11 18.09
CA ARG A 227 -12.80 14.90 17.96
C ARG A 227 -13.31 15.59 16.71
N ALA A 228 -14.21 14.93 15.99
CA ALA A 228 -14.87 15.47 14.80
C ALA A 228 -16.30 14.94 14.70
N SER A 229 -17.09 15.54 13.81
CA SER A 229 -18.38 15.04 13.36
C SER A 229 -18.24 14.55 11.93
N LEU A 230 -18.73 13.34 11.64
CA LEU A 230 -18.68 12.71 10.31
C LEU A 230 -20.10 12.39 9.82
N SER A 231 -20.37 12.62 8.54
CA SER A 231 -21.67 12.31 7.90
C SER A 231 -21.46 11.76 6.49
N PRO A 232 -22.23 10.75 6.02
CA PRO A 232 -23.31 10.06 6.74
C PRO A 232 -22.80 9.08 7.81
N ALA A 233 -23.48 9.05 8.96
CA ALA A 233 -23.10 8.20 10.10
C ALA A 233 -23.00 6.71 9.74
N SER A 234 -23.83 6.24 8.81
CA SER A 234 -23.86 4.85 8.36
C SER A 234 -22.57 4.39 7.67
N ALA A 235 -21.84 5.29 7.01
CA ALA A 235 -20.63 4.96 6.25
C ALA A 235 -19.35 5.03 7.10
N VAL A 236 -19.40 5.62 8.31
CA VAL A 236 -18.21 5.87 9.15
C VAL A 236 -17.51 4.59 9.57
N LEU A 237 -18.27 3.55 9.94
CA LEU A 237 -17.71 2.28 10.41
C LEU A 237 -17.09 1.45 9.27
N GLU A 238 -17.58 1.61 8.04
CA GLU A 238 -17.10 0.85 6.88
C GLU A 238 -15.89 1.50 6.21
N ALA A 239 -15.67 2.80 6.46
CA ALA A 239 -14.66 3.61 5.80
C ALA A 239 -13.22 3.42 6.31
N GLY A 240 -13.04 2.80 7.49
CA GLY A 240 -11.71 2.66 8.12
C GLY A 240 -11.08 4.01 8.42
N VAL A 241 -11.75 4.86 9.22
CA VAL A 241 -11.27 6.21 9.52
C VAL A 241 -10.21 6.19 10.61
N VAL A 242 -9.10 6.89 10.39
CA VAL A 242 -8.01 7.07 11.36
C VAL A 242 -7.75 8.55 11.62
N GLY A 243 -7.35 8.87 12.84
CA GLY A 243 -6.75 10.17 13.17
C GLY A 243 -5.24 10.08 12.97
N GLN A 244 -4.64 11.13 12.40
CA GLN A 244 -3.20 11.19 12.14
C GLN A 244 -2.61 12.49 12.68
N LEU A 245 -1.43 12.38 13.27
CA LEU A 245 -0.49 13.48 13.42
C LEU A 245 0.52 13.40 12.28
N THR A 246 0.64 14.46 11.50
CA THR A 246 1.53 14.54 10.34
C THR A 246 2.51 15.70 10.44
N SER A 247 3.65 15.53 9.77
CA SER A 247 4.60 16.61 9.52
C SER A 247 4.05 17.63 8.51
N SER A 248 4.67 18.80 8.43
CA SER A 248 4.33 19.83 7.43
C SER A 248 4.51 19.37 5.98
N VAL A 249 5.30 18.32 5.75
CA VAL A 249 5.53 17.70 4.44
C VAL A 249 4.64 16.48 4.19
N GLY A 250 3.68 16.18 5.08
CA GLY A 250 2.65 15.16 4.88
C GLY A 250 2.99 13.76 5.41
N GLY A 251 4.21 13.51 5.90
CA GLY A 251 4.58 12.23 6.50
C GLY A 251 3.83 11.98 7.81
N VAL A 252 3.30 10.76 7.99
CA VAL A 252 2.59 10.31 9.20
C VAL A 252 3.59 10.06 10.33
N LEU A 253 3.35 10.68 11.49
CA LEU A 253 4.22 10.61 12.68
C LEU A 253 3.60 9.75 13.79
N ALA A 254 2.28 9.78 13.90
CA ALA A 254 1.50 8.93 14.79
C ALA A 254 0.08 8.78 14.22
N GLN A 255 -0.55 7.64 14.48
CA GLN A 255 -1.92 7.37 14.07
C GLN A 255 -2.69 6.57 15.12
N ALA A 256 -4.02 6.70 15.08
CA ALA A 256 -4.91 5.92 15.92
C ALA A 256 -6.27 5.73 15.24
N PRO A 257 -6.91 4.55 15.45
CA PRO A 257 -8.24 4.30 14.92
C PRO A 257 -9.26 5.23 15.55
N VAL A 258 -10.19 5.71 14.72
CA VAL A 258 -11.32 6.51 15.17
C VAL A 258 -12.39 5.62 15.79
N ARG A 259 -12.96 6.07 16.91
CA ARG A 259 -14.09 5.44 17.59
C ARG A 259 -15.32 6.33 17.50
N VAL A 260 -16.47 5.74 17.21
CA VAL A 260 -17.76 6.44 17.26
C VAL A 260 -18.20 6.60 18.72
N GLU A 261 -18.30 7.84 19.18
CA GLU A 261 -18.78 8.15 20.53
C GLU A 261 -20.32 8.20 20.58
N ALA A 262 -20.93 8.78 19.54
CA ALA A 262 -22.37 8.92 19.39
C ALA A 262 -22.74 8.99 17.91
N ALA A 263 -23.93 8.50 17.56
CA ALA A 263 -24.54 8.70 16.24
C ALA A 263 -25.94 9.26 16.44
N GLU A 264 -26.18 10.47 15.95
CA GLU A 264 -27.47 11.17 16.05
C GLU A 264 -27.92 11.58 14.66
N GLY A 265 -29.05 11.01 14.21
CA GLY A 265 -29.53 11.23 12.86
C GLY A 265 -28.52 10.72 11.83
N ASP A 266 -28.03 11.64 10.99
CA ASP A 266 -27.08 11.33 9.92
C ASP A 266 -25.63 11.72 10.23
N ALA A 267 -25.34 12.15 11.46
CA ALA A 267 -24.00 12.53 11.90
C ALA A 267 -23.50 11.63 13.03
N ALA A 268 -22.25 11.20 12.94
CA ALA A 268 -21.53 10.50 13.99
C ALA A 268 -20.49 11.42 14.61
N THR A 269 -20.53 11.60 15.93
CA THR A 269 -19.42 12.20 16.67
C THR A 269 -18.36 11.14 16.91
N VAL A 270 -17.13 11.44 16.54
CA VAL A 270 -16.03 10.48 16.57
C VAL A 270 -14.82 11.01 17.33
N ASN A 271 -14.00 10.10 17.84
CA ASN A 271 -12.80 10.41 18.59
C ASN A 271 -11.61 9.49 18.23
N ALA A 272 -10.41 10.07 18.11
CA ALA A 272 -9.15 9.36 18.07
C ALA A 272 -8.25 9.82 19.22
N GLY A 273 -7.66 8.86 19.95
CA GLY A 273 -6.69 9.11 21.01
C GLY A 273 -5.27 9.02 20.47
N LEU A 274 -4.66 10.15 20.17
CA LEU A 274 -3.30 10.22 19.64
C LEU A 274 -2.28 10.46 20.75
N GLN A 275 -1.04 10.11 20.47
CA GLN A 275 0.11 10.47 21.30
C GLN A 275 1.16 11.15 20.43
N VAL A 276 1.65 12.32 20.88
CA VAL A 276 2.79 12.97 20.26
C VAL A 276 4.02 12.09 20.50
N PRO A 277 4.78 11.69 19.47
CA PRO A 277 5.99 10.92 19.69
C PRO A 277 6.96 11.66 20.63
N ALA A 278 7.54 10.96 21.61
CA ALA A 278 8.41 11.58 22.61
C ALA A 278 9.70 12.18 22.02
N TRP A 279 10.10 11.71 20.83
CA TRP A 279 11.25 12.22 20.08
C TRP A 279 10.92 13.43 19.22
N LEU A 280 9.64 13.81 19.08
CA LEU A 280 9.23 14.87 18.18
C LEU A 280 9.73 16.23 18.69
N GLY A 281 10.38 16.98 17.80
CA GLY A 281 10.92 18.29 18.14
C GLY A 281 9.84 19.37 18.27
N ALA A 282 10.25 20.55 18.76
CA ALA A 282 9.38 21.71 18.74
C ALA A 282 9.12 22.16 17.30
N GLY A 283 7.86 22.51 17.00
CA GLY A 283 7.49 22.89 15.64
C GLY A 283 5.99 22.93 15.40
N ARG A 284 5.64 23.17 14.13
CA ARG A 284 4.26 23.12 13.65
C ARG A 284 4.02 21.79 12.93
N TYR A 285 2.91 21.18 13.28
CA TYR A 285 2.46 19.89 12.78
C TYR A 285 0.99 20.00 12.41
N GLN A 286 0.46 18.96 11.77
CA GLN A 286 -0.94 18.91 11.38
C GLN A 286 -1.61 17.69 12.00
N VAL A 287 -2.81 17.88 12.49
CA VAL A 287 -3.72 16.79 12.82
C VAL A 287 -4.73 16.70 11.69
N ARG A 288 -4.92 15.50 11.14
CA ARG A 288 -5.90 15.25 10.09
C ARG A 288 -6.65 13.94 10.31
N LEU A 289 -7.74 13.76 9.57
CA LEU A 289 -8.38 12.47 9.40
C LEU A 289 -7.97 11.87 8.04
N ALA A 290 -7.85 10.54 7.99
CA ALA A 290 -7.68 9.79 6.76
C ALA A 290 -8.67 8.60 6.76
N ALA A 291 -9.06 8.12 5.58
CA ALA A 291 -10.00 7.01 5.43
C ALA A 291 -9.68 6.20 4.17
N SER A 292 -9.68 4.88 4.26
CA SER A 292 -9.19 4.00 3.19
C SER A 292 -10.25 3.61 2.17
N PHE A 293 -11.52 3.70 2.56
CA PHE A 293 -12.66 3.39 1.69
C PHE A 293 -13.76 4.44 1.74
N ALA A 294 -13.39 5.69 2.02
CA ALA A 294 -14.27 6.84 1.89
C ALA A 294 -13.48 8.08 1.50
N ASP A 295 -14.09 8.94 0.69
CA ASP A 295 -13.53 10.24 0.36
C ASP A 295 -13.92 11.25 1.42
N LEU A 296 -12.94 11.72 2.19
CA LEU A 296 -13.20 12.75 3.20
C LEU A 296 -13.36 14.09 2.49
N THR A 297 -14.28 14.94 2.96
CA THR A 297 -14.50 16.32 2.50
C THR A 297 -14.66 17.27 3.71
N GLY A 298 -14.52 18.59 3.54
CA GLY A 298 -14.72 19.56 4.63
C GLY A 298 -13.48 19.86 5.49
N ASP A 299 -13.67 20.01 6.82
CA ASP A 299 -12.64 20.44 7.78
C ASP A 299 -11.69 19.28 8.14
N GLN A 300 -10.76 18.97 7.23
CA GLN A 300 -9.94 17.76 7.36
C GLN A 300 -8.64 17.93 8.13
N GLN A 301 -8.21 19.15 8.41
CA GLN A 301 -6.90 19.42 8.99
C GLN A 301 -6.94 20.55 10.01
N LEU A 302 -6.14 20.41 11.07
CA LEU A 302 -5.93 21.41 12.10
C LEU A 302 -4.44 21.55 12.39
N GLU A 303 -3.92 22.77 12.40
CA GLU A 303 -2.53 23.02 12.80
C GLU A 303 -2.39 22.85 14.33
N VAL A 304 -1.33 22.16 14.75
CA VAL A 304 -0.94 22.02 16.15
C VAL A 304 0.52 22.40 16.33
N ALA A 305 0.83 23.01 17.47
CA ALA A 305 2.18 23.35 17.87
C ALA A 305 2.67 22.37 18.94
N VAL A 306 3.84 21.78 18.71
CA VAL A 306 4.55 21.00 19.74
C VAL A 306 5.57 21.91 20.38
N ALA A 307 5.46 22.10 21.69
CA ALA A 307 6.30 22.95 22.52
C ALA A 307 7.09 22.09 23.51
N GLY A 308 8.40 22.33 23.60
CA GLY A 308 9.28 21.58 24.50
C GLY A 308 10.71 21.55 23.96
N ALA A 309 11.68 21.25 24.81
CA ALA A 309 13.03 20.99 24.32
C ALA A 309 12.98 19.68 23.51
N ALA A 310 13.14 19.79 22.19
CA ALA A 310 13.52 18.63 21.40
C ALA A 310 14.76 18.01 22.08
N PRO A 311 14.89 16.67 22.15
CA PRO A 311 16.20 16.08 22.42
C PRO A 311 17.19 16.77 21.48
N VAL A 312 18.30 17.28 22.00
CA VAL A 312 19.34 17.90 21.16
C VAL A 312 19.61 16.93 20.02
N PRO A 313 19.35 17.30 18.75
CA PRO A 313 19.52 16.37 17.65
C PRO A 313 20.96 15.90 17.70
N VAL A 314 21.14 14.60 17.91
CA VAL A 314 22.48 14.04 17.91
C VAL A 314 22.89 14.03 16.45
N ASN A 315 23.92 14.80 16.11
CA ASN A 315 24.41 14.88 14.73
C ASN A 315 24.70 13.47 14.22
N ALA A 316 23.91 13.05 13.23
CA ALA A 316 24.13 11.82 12.50
C ALA A 316 24.91 12.14 11.23
N ALA A 317 25.97 11.39 10.94
CA ALA A 317 26.70 11.51 9.69
C ALA A 317 27.03 10.14 9.12
N ILE A 318 27.10 10.06 7.79
CA ILE A 318 27.60 8.87 7.11
C ILE A 318 29.12 8.94 7.14
N VAL A 319 29.75 7.99 7.82
CA VAL A 319 31.20 7.81 7.81
C VAL A 319 31.57 7.10 6.51
N ALA A 320 31.95 7.89 5.51
CA ALA A 320 32.48 7.37 4.26
C ALA A 320 33.86 6.72 4.47
N GLY A 321 34.14 5.63 3.75
CA GLY A 321 35.46 4.95 3.78
C GLY A 321 35.52 3.65 4.58
N VAL A 322 34.42 3.24 5.20
CA VAL A 322 34.22 1.87 5.75
C VAL A 322 33.19 1.11 4.91
N SER A 323 33.30 -0.22 4.87
CA SER A 323 32.39 -1.09 4.10
C SER A 323 31.79 -2.15 5.03
N PRO A 324 30.47 -2.11 5.28
CA PRO A 324 29.50 -1.08 4.84
C PRO A 324 29.70 0.30 5.52
N PRO A 325 29.21 1.41 4.92
CA PRO A 325 29.29 2.76 5.50
C PRO A 325 28.66 2.83 6.90
N ALA A 326 29.36 3.40 7.87
CA ALA A 326 28.86 3.53 9.24
C ALA A 326 28.01 4.79 9.43
N ILE A 327 27.09 4.76 10.39
CA ILE A 327 26.39 5.94 10.85
C ILE A 327 27.07 6.37 12.16
N SER A 328 27.68 7.56 12.18
CA SER A 328 28.13 8.17 13.42
C SER A 328 26.98 8.95 14.05
N ILE A 329 26.79 8.80 15.35
CA ILE A 329 25.78 9.52 16.13
C ILE A 329 26.51 10.16 17.30
N GLY A 330 26.82 11.46 17.20
CA GLY A 330 27.69 12.15 18.16
C GLY A 330 29.16 11.78 17.96
N GLU A 331 29.88 11.43 19.03
CA GLU A 331 31.28 10.98 18.94
C GLU A 331 31.41 9.47 18.63
N ASP A 332 30.31 8.73 18.70
CA ASP A 332 30.30 7.29 18.50
C ASP A 332 30.03 6.94 17.02
N ALA A 333 30.89 6.08 16.45
CA ALA A 333 30.70 5.51 15.12
C ALA A 333 30.22 4.05 15.25
N TRP A 334 29.03 3.77 14.70
CA TRP A 334 28.42 2.45 14.79
C TRP A 334 28.44 1.79 13.41
N PRO A 335 28.99 0.56 13.28
CA PRO A 335 28.82 -0.21 12.05
C PRO A 335 27.32 -0.44 11.85
N PRO A 336 26.80 -0.29 10.62
CA PRO A 336 25.38 -0.46 10.40
C PRO A 336 25.04 -1.94 10.62
N VAL A 337 23.99 -2.19 11.39
CA VAL A 337 23.30 -3.49 11.38
C VAL A 337 22.07 -3.27 10.50
N LEU A 338 22.14 -3.76 9.27
CA LEU A 338 21.01 -3.76 8.35
C LEU A 338 20.25 -5.07 8.58
N GLU A 339 19.20 -5.02 9.39
CA GLU A 339 18.27 -6.13 9.58
C GLU A 339 16.84 -5.62 9.39
N GLU A 340 16.02 -6.39 8.67
CA GLU A 340 14.58 -6.12 8.55
C GLU A 340 13.90 -6.45 9.88
N LEU A 341 13.39 -5.43 10.57
CA LEU A 341 12.57 -5.63 11.76
C LEU A 341 11.16 -6.05 11.34
N GLN A 342 10.93 -7.36 11.18
CA GLN A 342 9.58 -7.91 11.14
C GLN A 342 9.11 -8.21 12.57
N GLY A 343 8.48 -7.24 13.22
CA GLY A 343 7.95 -7.40 14.57
C GLY A 343 9.01 -7.20 15.67
N ASP A 344 9.26 -8.25 16.47
CA ASP A 344 10.09 -8.18 17.68
C ASP A 344 11.56 -7.84 17.40
N LEU A 345 12.23 -7.28 18.40
CA LEU A 345 13.67 -6.98 18.36
C LEU A 345 14.51 -8.26 18.13
N PRO A 346 15.53 -8.23 17.26
CA PRO A 346 16.43 -9.35 17.03
C PRO A 346 16.99 -9.93 18.33
N ALA A 347 16.92 -11.25 18.47
CA ALA A 347 17.40 -11.96 19.66
C ALA A 347 18.91 -11.78 19.92
N ALA A 348 19.67 -11.29 18.93
CA ALA A 348 21.10 -11.05 18.99
C ALA A 348 21.49 -9.60 19.36
N LEU A 349 20.53 -8.71 19.60
CA LEU A 349 20.83 -7.35 20.04
C LEU A 349 21.55 -7.37 21.39
N SER A 350 22.80 -6.91 21.39
CA SER A 350 23.52 -6.71 22.65
C SER A 350 22.73 -5.75 23.54
N ALA A 351 22.79 -5.93 24.87
CA ALA A 351 22.09 -5.05 25.81
C ALA A 351 22.46 -3.56 25.70
N ASN A 352 23.55 -3.24 24.98
CA ASN A 352 24.03 -1.88 24.74
C ASN A 352 23.76 -1.38 23.31
N ALA A 353 23.08 -2.17 22.47
CA ALA A 353 22.77 -1.77 21.10
C ALA A 353 21.81 -0.57 21.12
N ARG A 354 22.26 0.54 20.54
CA ARG A 354 21.40 1.70 20.29
C ARG A 354 20.77 1.50 18.93
N LEU A 355 19.50 1.13 18.93
CA LEU A 355 18.72 1.00 17.71
C LEU A 355 18.35 2.39 17.21
N VAL A 356 18.73 2.68 15.98
CA VAL A 356 18.10 3.75 15.21
C VAL A 356 17.21 3.05 14.18
N GLY A 357 15.91 3.03 14.47
CA GLY A 357 14.91 2.66 13.48
C GLY A 357 14.82 3.77 12.46
N LEU A 358 15.50 3.61 11.32
CA LEU A 358 15.16 4.35 10.13
C LEU A 358 14.09 3.52 9.43
N PRO A 359 12.85 4.00 9.25
CA PRO A 359 11.95 3.34 8.32
C PRO A 359 12.66 3.32 6.97
N ALA A 360 13.00 2.12 6.49
CA ALA A 360 13.62 1.91 5.20
C ALA A 360 12.55 2.10 4.12
N THR A 361 12.02 3.32 3.99
CA THR A 361 11.19 3.69 2.86
C THR A 361 12.11 4.30 1.83
N THR A 362 12.25 3.56 0.71
CA THR A 362 12.51 3.97 -0.68
C THR A 362 13.37 5.21 -0.93
N ASP A 363 14.04 5.24 -2.08
CA ASP A 363 14.88 6.36 -2.54
C ASP A 363 14.12 7.71 -2.69
N ALA A 364 12.86 7.80 -2.26
CA ALA A 364 11.90 8.87 -2.52
C ALA A 364 11.02 9.29 -1.33
N HIS A 365 11.45 9.20 -0.06
CA HIS A 365 10.79 9.98 1.01
C HIS A 365 11.74 10.75 1.93
N PRO A 366 11.52 12.07 2.13
CA PRO A 366 12.31 12.90 3.02
C PRO A 366 11.88 12.61 4.46
N PHE A 367 12.87 12.32 5.31
CA PHE A 367 12.71 12.51 6.74
C PHE A 367 12.05 13.87 6.99
N ALA A 368 10.97 13.89 7.76
CA ALA A 368 10.40 15.12 8.26
C ALA A 368 11.35 15.71 9.31
N TRP A 369 12.46 16.30 8.85
CA TRP A 369 13.17 17.28 9.64
C TRP A 369 12.30 18.52 9.61
N ALA A 370 11.80 18.93 10.78
CA ALA A 370 11.29 20.28 10.89
C ALA A 370 12.41 21.22 10.40
N PRO A 371 12.13 22.18 9.49
CA PRO A 371 13.11 23.22 9.21
C PRO A 371 13.54 23.84 10.53
N ASP A 372 14.84 24.07 10.70
CA ASP A 372 15.40 24.66 11.90
C ASP A 372 14.54 25.85 12.32
N ALA A 373 14.05 25.82 13.56
CA ALA A 373 13.39 26.95 14.19
C ALA A 373 14.37 28.11 14.46
N SER A 374 15.48 28.21 13.72
CA SER A 374 16.25 29.44 13.61
C SER A 374 15.56 30.35 12.60
N GLY A 375 14.43 30.90 13.03
CA GLY A 375 14.03 32.21 12.54
C GLY A 375 15.09 33.20 13.01
N ASP A 376 16.04 33.53 12.15
CA ASP A 376 16.70 34.83 12.16
C ASP A 376 16.65 35.38 10.72
N PRO A 377 16.44 36.70 10.57
CA PRO A 377 15.92 37.35 9.36
C PRO A 377 16.80 37.27 8.10
#